data_AF-A0A7C7ZMI2-F1
#
_entry.id   AF-A0A7C7ZMI2-F1
#
_cell.length_a   1.000
_cell.length_b   1.000
_cell.length_c   1.000
_cell.angle_alpha   90.00
_cell.angle_beta   90.00
_cell.angle_gamma   90.00
#
_symmetry.space_group_name_H-M   'P 1'
#
loop_
_entity.id
_entity.type
_entity.pdbx_description
1 polymer ?
#
loop_
_entity_poly.entity_id
_entity_poly.type
_entity_poly.pdbx_seq_one_letter_code
_entity_poly.pdbx_strand_id
1 'polypeptide(L)'
;MLRLFMVALMVAAVVAIFLTTRRGKEVADQLGLMIPGKGRAPEEDHDYLLKVCGGDVDELKRRLDATRKSNPELNEAGAYRRAIREHLKDKM
;
A
#
# COMPACT_ATOMS: atom_id res chain seq x y z
N MET A 1 9.85 -25.84 30.75
CA MET A 1 8.97 -24.72 30.34
C MET A 1 9.73 -23.51 29.82
N LEU A 2 10.72 -22.96 30.54
CA LEU A 2 11.43 -21.73 30.14
C LEU A 2 12.08 -21.77 28.74
N ARG A 3 12.68 -22.91 28.36
CA ARG A 3 13.31 -23.10 27.04
C ARG A 3 12.32 -23.05 25.87
N LEU A 4 11.14 -23.68 26.01
CA LEU A 4 10.10 -23.68 24.97
C LEU A 4 9.52 -22.27 24.76
N PHE A 5 9.31 -21.54 25.86
CA PHE A 5 8.83 -20.15 25.81
C PHE A 5 9.83 -19.23 25.10
N MET A 6 11.13 -19.38 25.40
CA MET A 6 12.18 -18.57 24.80
C MET A 6 12.34 -18.85 23.29
N VAL A 7 12.21 -20.12 22.89
CA VAL A 7 12.19 -20.51 21.47
C VAL A 7 10.96 -19.94 20.76
N ALA A 8 9.77 -20.03 21.38
CA ALA A 8 8.55 -19.48 20.80
C ALA A 8 8.63 -17.96 20.59
N LEU A 9 9.19 -17.22 21.55
CA LEU A 9 9.40 -15.77 21.43
C LEU A 9 10.38 -15.41 20.31
N MET A 10 11.49 -16.15 20.19
CA MET A 10 12.45 -15.95 19.11
C MET A 10 11.81 -16.21 17.74
N VAL A 11 11.05 -17.29 17.61
CA VAL A 11 10.34 -17.62 16.37
C VAL A 11 9.32 -16.51 16.04
N ALA A 12 8.55 -16.04 17.02
CA ALA A 12 7.59 -14.96 16.82
C ALA A 12 8.26 -13.65 16.38
N ALA A 13 9.41 -13.29 16.97
CA ALA A 13 10.16 -12.10 16.60
C ALA A 13 10.71 -12.20 15.16
N VAL A 14 11.27 -13.35 14.79
CA VAL A 14 11.76 -13.59 13.43
C VAL A 14 10.62 -13.52 12.41
N VAL A 15 9.46 -14.10 12.72
CA VAL A 15 8.26 -14.03 11.87
C VAL A 15 7.77 -12.58 11.75
N ALA A 16 7.72 -11.83 12.84
CA ALA A 16 7.32 -10.42 12.82
C ALA A 16 8.25 -9.59 11.92
N ILE A 17 9.57 -9.74 12.05
CA ILE A 17 10.55 -9.07 11.19
C ILE A 17 10.39 -9.51 9.73
N PHE A 18 10.21 -10.80 9.49
CA PHE A 18 9.99 -11.32 8.14
C PHE A 18 8.75 -10.71 7.48
N LEU A 19 7.62 -10.62 8.19
CA LEU A 19 6.38 -10.00 7.73
C LEU A 19 6.51 -8.50 7.40
N THR A 20 7.51 -7.80 7.95
CA THR A 20 7.81 -6.41 7.56
C THR A 20 8.53 -6.28 6.23
N THR A 21 9.17 -7.36 5.74
CA THR A 21 9.93 -7.39 4.48
C THR A 21 9.00 -7.52 3.26
N ARG A 22 9.40 -7.04 2.07
CA ARG A 22 8.60 -7.14 0.83
C ARG A 22 8.10 -8.56 0.54
N ARG A 23 8.98 -9.57 0.64
CA ARG A 23 8.62 -10.98 0.46
C ARG A 23 7.69 -11.50 1.56
N GLY A 24 7.88 -11.07 2.80
CA GLY A 24 6.98 -11.48 3.89
C GLY A 24 5.58 -10.87 3.75
N LYS A 25 5.47 -9.66 3.20
CA LYS A 25 4.18 -9.06 2.87
C LYS A 25 3.45 -9.82 1.76
N GLU A 26 4.16 -10.29 0.73
CA GLU A 26 3.58 -11.13 -0.34
C GLU A 26 3.10 -12.49 0.19
N VAL A 27 3.90 -13.14 1.05
CA VAL A 27 3.52 -14.42 1.68
C VAL A 27 2.34 -14.22 2.64
N ALA A 28 2.30 -13.12 3.39
CA ALA A 28 1.16 -12.79 4.24
C ALA A 28 -0.13 -12.57 3.44
N ASP A 29 -0.03 -11.96 2.25
CA ASP A 29 -1.17 -11.84 1.32
C ASP A 29 -1.65 -13.21 0.83
N GLN A 30 -0.73 -14.09 0.44
CA GLN A 30 -1.08 -15.44 -0.03
C GLN A 30 -1.74 -16.29 1.06
N LEU A 31 -1.39 -16.07 2.32
CA LEU A 31 -1.97 -16.76 3.47
C LEU A 31 -3.24 -16.09 4.03
N GLY A 32 -3.73 -15.03 3.40
CA GLY A 32 -4.95 -14.33 3.83
C GLY A 32 -4.81 -13.55 5.14
N LEU A 33 -3.58 -13.30 5.60
CA LEU A 33 -3.31 -12.43 6.73
C LEU A 33 -3.49 -10.97 6.27
N MET A 34 -4.73 -10.50 6.31
CA MET A 34 -5.09 -9.11 6.08
C MET A 34 -4.35 -8.23 7.10
N ILE A 35 -3.27 -7.59 6.65
CA ILE A 35 -2.60 -6.55 7.44
C ILE A 35 -3.54 -5.34 7.43
N PRO A 36 -4.00 -4.83 8.59
CA PRO A 36 -4.81 -3.62 8.63
C PRO A 36 -4.03 -2.47 7.97
N GLY A 37 -4.65 -1.81 6.98
CA GLY A 37 -4.01 -0.75 6.18
C GLY A 37 -3.40 -1.23 4.85
N LYS A 38 -3.44 -2.53 4.54
CA LYS A 38 -2.99 -3.04 3.24
C LYS A 38 -3.93 -2.58 2.13
N GLY A 39 -3.40 -1.75 1.25
CA GLY A 39 -4.14 -1.16 0.14
C GLY A 39 -4.59 0.28 0.38
N ARG A 40 -4.45 0.84 1.58
CA ARG A 40 -4.67 2.28 1.80
C ARG A 40 -3.49 3.07 1.22
N ALA A 41 -3.79 4.18 0.55
CA ALA A 41 -2.73 5.03 0.03
C ALA A 41 -1.89 5.60 1.20
N PRO A 42 -0.55 5.61 1.08
CA PRO A 42 0.31 6.40 1.95
C PRO A 42 -0.13 7.87 1.93
N GLU A 43 -0.02 8.55 3.06
CA GLU A 43 -0.33 9.98 3.20
C GLU A 43 0.52 10.82 2.22
N GLU A 44 1.76 10.42 1.98
CA GLU A 44 2.68 11.02 1.00
C GLU A 44 2.15 10.95 -0.45
N ASP A 45 1.59 9.79 -0.86
CA ASP A 45 1.02 9.59 -2.19
C ASP A 45 -0.24 10.46 -2.35
N HIS A 46 -1.03 10.59 -1.27
CA HIS A 46 -2.19 11.46 -1.23
C HIS A 46 -1.82 12.94 -1.39
N ASP A 47 -0.90 13.43 -0.57
CA ASP A 47 -0.49 14.83 -0.55
C ASP A 47 0.18 15.25 -1.85
N TYR A 48 1.00 14.37 -2.44
CA TYR A 48 1.58 14.62 -3.74
C TYR A 48 0.50 14.78 -4.81
N LEU A 49 -0.45 13.83 -4.89
CA LEU A 49 -1.49 13.87 -5.92
C LEU A 49 -2.44 15.06 -5.71
N LEU A 50 -2.75 15.40 -4.46
CA LEU A 50 -3.53 16.58 -4.11
C LEU A 50 -2.82 17.88 -4.53
N LYS A 51 -1.51 17.97 -4.30
CA LYS A 51 -0.69 19.10 -4.75
C LYS A 51 -0.67 19.22 -6.28
N VAL A 52 -0.60 18.09 -6.99
CA VAL A 52 -0.70 18.06 -8.46
C VAL A 52 -2.08 18.56 -8.92
N CYS A 53 -3.14 18.24 -8.20
CA CYS A 53 -4.49 18.74 -8.42
C CYS A 53 -4.70 20.18 -7.91
N GLY A 54 -3.65 20.90 -7.51
CA GLY A 54 -3.76 22.28 -7.05
C GLY A 54 -4.44 22.44 -5.69
N GLY A 55 -4.54 21.37 -4.90
CA GLY A 55 -5.28 21.36 -3.64
C GLY A 55 -6.78 21.06 -3.79
N ASP A 56 -7.26 20.81 -5.01
CA ASP A 56 -8.66 20.47 -5.27
C ASP A 56 -8.92 18.98 -5.01
N VAL A 57 -9.73 18.72 -3.97
CA VAL A 57 -10.13 17.38 -3.53
C VAL A 57 -11.13 16.74 -4.51
N ASP A 58 -11.96 17.52 -5.19
CA ASP A 58 -12.92 17.01 -6.16
C ASP A 58 -12.24 16.59 -7.46
N GLU A 59 -11.20 17.34 -7.86
CA GLU A 59 -10.34 16.96 -8.98
C GLU A 59 -9.51 15.71 -8.66
N LEU A 60 -8.97 15.62 -7.44
CA LEU A 60 -8.29 14.43 -6.95
C LEU A 60 -9.20 13.19 -7.05
N LYS A 61 -10.44 13.30 -6.56
CA LYS A 61 -11.43 12.22 -6.64
C LYS A 61 -11.75 11.85 -8.08
N ARG A 62 -12.04 12.82 -8.94
CA ARG A 62 -12.34 12.55 -10.37
C ARG A 62 -11.22 11.78 -11.05
N ARG A 63 -9.97 12.17 -10.77
CA ARG A 63 -8.80 11.51 -11.35
C ARG A 63 -8.62 10.08 -10.83
N LEU A 64 -8.78 9.87 -9.52
CA LEU A 64 -8.74 8.53 -8.92
C LEU A 64 -9.87 7.64 -9.41
N ASP A 65 -11.08 8.16 -9.56
CA ASP A 65 -12.21 7.41 -10.09
C ASP A 65 -11.99 7.00 -11.55
N ALA A 66 -11.40 7.87 -12.37
CA ALA A 66 -10.99 7.53 -13.72
C ALA A 66 -9.94 6.39 -13.70
N THR A 67 -8.91 6.50 -12.85
CA THR A 67 -7.88 5.46 -12.71
C THR A 67 -8.45 4.12 -12.23
N ARG A 68 -9.38 4.13 -11.26
CA ARG A 68 -10.05 2.91 -10.75
C ARG A 68 -10.97 2.30 -11.80
N LYS A 69 -11.67 3.12 -12.60
CA LYS A 69 -12.51 2.63 -13.69
C LYS A 69 -11.70 1.93 -14.77
N SER A 70 -10.51 2.45 -15.08
CA SER A 70 -9.59 1.84 -16.05
C SER A 70 -8.80 0.65 -15.50
N ASN A 71 -8.73 0.47 -14.18
CA ASN A 71 -7.95 -0.58 -13.53
C ASN A 71 -8.67 -1.08 -12.27
N PRO A 72 -9.77 -1.84 -12.44
CA PRO A 72 -10.63 -2.27 -11.33
C PRO A 72 -9.93 -3.22 -10.35
N GLU A 73 -8.88 -3.91 -10.78
CA GLU A 73 -8.07 -4.79 -9.92
C GLU A 73 -7.15 -4.04 -8.93
N LEU A 74 -6.99 -2.72 -9.07
CA LEU A 74 -6.09 -1.95 -8.20
C LEU A 74 -6.75 -1.61 -6.85
N ASN A 75 -6.00 -1.84 -5.78
CA ASN A 75 -6.30 -1.27 -4.47
C ASN A 75 -6.06 0.25 -4.46
N GLU A 76 -6.49 0.94 -3.41
CA GLU A 76 -6.42 2.40 -3.30
C GLU A 76 -4.97 2.92 -3.46
N ALA A 77 -3.99 2.33 -2.77
CA ALA A 77 -2.57 2.65 -2.96
C ALA A 77 -2.09 2.46 -4.40
N GLY A 78 -2.54 1.39 -5.06
CA GLY A 78 -2.25 1.10 -6.47
C GLY A 78 -2.84 2.14 -7.41
N ALA A 79 -4.07 2.59 -7.14
CA ALA A 79 -4.72 3.66 -7.89
C ALA A 79 -3.96 4.98 -7.77
N TYR A 80 -3.56 5.37 -6.55
CA TYR A 80 -2.73 6.57 -6.33
C TYR A 80 -1.41 6.50 -7.09
N ARG A 81 -0.63 5.42 -6.94
CA ARG A 81 0.66 5.27 -7.64
C ARG A 81 0.52 5.22 -9.16
N ARG A 82 -0.60 4.72 -9.67
CA ARG A 82 -0.87 4.75 -11.12
C ARG A 82 -1.15 6.17 -11.59
N ALA A 83 -2.02 6.90 -10.90
CA ALA A 83 -2.31 8.29 -11.21
C ALA A 83 -1.06 9.20 -11.14
N ILE A 84 -0.20 8.98 -10.13
CA ILE A 84 1.10 9.68 -10.02
C ILE A 84 1.99 9.39 -11.24
N ARG A 85 2.10 8.12 -11.63
CA ARG A 85 2.93 7.72 -12.78
C ARG A 85 2.42 8.28 -14.10
N GLU A 86 1.10 8.32 -14.31
CA GLU A 86 0.51 8.95 -15.49
C GLU A 86 0.83 10.44 -15.53
N HIS A 87 0.70 11.15 -14.40
CA HIS A 87 1.09 12.55 -14.34
C HIS A 87 2.58 12.79 -14.64
N LEU A 88 3.47 11.93 -14.14
CA LEU A 88 4.90 12.03 -14.41
C LEU A 88 5.24 11.74 -15.88
N LYS A 89 4.52 10.80 -16.52
CA LYS A 89 4.68 10.51 -17.94
C LYS A 89 4.27 11.68 -18.83
N ASP A 90 3.18 12.36 -18.50
CA ASP A 90 2.72 13.54 -19.26
C ASP A 90 3.69 14.74 -19.17
N LYS A 91 4.58 14.75 -18.16
CA LYS A 91 5.57 15.81 -17.96
C LYS A 91 6.96 15.52 -18.55
N MET A 92 7.18 14.31 -19.07
CA MET A 92 8.39 13.91 -19.78
C MET A 92 8.22 14.10 -21.28
#